data_AF-A0A419L052-F1
#
_entry.id   AF-A0A419L052-F1
#
_cell.length_a   1.000
_cell.length_b   1.000
_cell.length_c   1.000
_cell.angle_alpha   90.00
_cell.angle_beta   90.00
_cell.angle_gamma   90.00
#
_symmetry.space_group_name_H-M   'P 1'
#
loop_
_entity.id
_entity.type
_entity.pdbx_description
1 polymer ?
#
loop_
_entity_poly.entity_id
_entity_poly.type
_entity_poly.pdbx_seq_one_letter_code
_entity_poly.pdbx_strand_id
1 'polypeptide(L)'
;MTDLKERILKREKRSIERYKEERETFEKVMGTPKINVSVELPKGYEDKREEFLDLQKEESFLKDADRALGRVVKKHLKRIEEKAKKEKTNKSEDKD
;
A
#
# COMPACT_ATOMS: atom_id res chain seq x y z
N MET A 1 -37.06 -17.13 8.14
CA MET A 1 -36.10 -17.81 7.22
C MET A 1 -34.94 -16.87 6.83
N THR A 2 -34.41 -16.10 7.77
CA THR A 2 -33.39 -15.05 7.52
C THR A 2 -32.08 -15.33 8.26
N ASP A 3 -32.11 -16.06 9.38
CA ASP A 3 -30.96 -16.29 10.26
C ASP A 3 -29.84 -17.17 9.69
N LEU A 4 -30.16 -18.12 8.78
CA LEU A 4 -29.14 -19.00 8.20
C LEU A 4 -28.26 -18.25 7.18
N LYS A 5 -28.85 -17.37 6.36
CA LYS A 5 -28.10 -16.60 5.35
C LYS A 5 -27.13 -15.61 6.02
N GLU A 6 -27.54 -14.94 7.09
CA GLU A 6 -26.68 -14.02 7.82
C GLU A 6 -25.51 -14.71 8.54
N ARG A 7 -25.72 -15.92 9.09
CA ARG A 7 -24.65 -16.68 9.76
C ARG A 7 -23.57 -17.19 8.79
N ILE A 8 -23.94 -17.53 7.56
CA ILE A 8 -23.00 -17.96 6.51
C ILE A 8 -22.16 -16.76 6.04
N LEU A 9 -22.81 -15.62 5.74
CA LEU A 9 -22.13 -14.37 5.35
C LEU A 9 -21.16 -13.85 6.43
N LYS A 10 -21.51 -13.95 7.71
CA LYS A 10 -20.60 -13.59 8.83
C LYS A 10 -19.40 -14.53 8.96
N ARG A 11 -19.54 -15.82 8.59
CA ARG A 11 -18.43 -16.78 8.60
C ARG A 11 -17.44 -16.52 7.46
N GLU A 12 -17.94 -16.24 6.26
CA GLU A 12 -17.09 -15.90 5.11
C GLU A 12 -16.29 -14.61 5.31
N LYS A 13 -16.92 -13.55 5.86
CA LYS A 13 -16.21 -12.29 6.15
C LYS A 13 -15.05 -12.49 7.15
N ARG A 14 -15.30 -13.26 8.23
CA ARG A 14 -14.27 -13.57 9.23
C ARG A 14 -13.15 -14.47 8.71
N SER A 15 -13.41 -15.33 7.73
CA SER A 15 -12.36 -16.16 7.12
C SER A 15 -11.49 -15.38 6.14
N ILE A 16 -12.06 -14.43 5.40
CA ILE A 16 -11.30 -13.57 4.47
C ILE A 16 -10.40 -12.58 5.21
N GLU A 17 -10.88 -11.99 6.31
CA GLU A 17 -10.09 -11.08 7.16
C GLU A 17 -8.89 -11.80 7.79
N ARG A 18 -9.10 -13.00 8.35
CA ARG A 18 -8.00 -13.80 8.92
C ARG A 18 -6.95 -14.20 7.88
N TYR A 19 -7.36 -14.53 6.65
CA TYR A 19 -6.42 -14.86 5.57
C TYR A 19 -5.57 -13.67 5.11
N LYS A 20 -6.07 -12.43 5.21
CA LYS A 20 -5.30 -11.22 4.88
C LYS A 20 -4.29 -10.88 5.98
N GLU A 21 -4.69 -10.98 7.24
CA GLU A 21 -3.81 -10.72 8.40
C GLU A 21 -2.63 -11.71 8.45
N GLU A 22 -2.87 -12.98 8.12
CA GLU A 22 -1.84 -14.03 8.12
C GLU A 22 -0.83 -13.89 6.95
N ARG A 23 -1.24 -13.38 5.79
CA ARG A 23 -0.30 -13.12 4.68
C ARG A 23 0.55 -11.87 4.91
N GLU A 24 0.00 -10.81 5.49
CA GLU A 24 0.76 -9.60 5.82
C GLU A 24 1.83 -9.86 6.89
N THR A 25 1.55 -10.72 7.87
CA THR A 25 2.53 -11.10 8.89
C THR A 25 3.63 -12.00 8.33
N PHE A 26 3.30 -12.92 7.41
CA PHE A 26 4.30 -13.79 6.78
C PHE A 26 5.23 -13.04 5.80
N GLU A 27 4.70 -12.11 4.99
CA GLU A 27 5.53 -11.28 4.10
C GLU A 27 6.43 -10.30 4.85
N LYS A 28 5.99 -9.78 6.01
CA LYS A 28 6.81 -8.90 6.86
C LYS A 28 8.04 -9.58 7.44
N VAL A 29 7.98 -10.88 7.71
CA VAL A 29 9.05 -11.61 8.42
C VAL A 29 9.98 -12.33 7.44
N MET A 30 9.47 -12.81 6.30
CA MET A 30 10.22 -13.65 5.35
C MET A 30 10.17 -13.18 3.89
N GLY A 31 9.46 -12.10 3.57
CA GLY A 31 9.23 -11.62 2.19
C GLY A 31 9.90 -10.28 1.86
N THR A 32 9.85 -9.91 0.57
CA THR A 32 10.23 -8.56 0.12
C THR A 32 9.30 -7.53 0.79
N PRO A 33 9.82 -6.45 1.38
CA PRO A 33 9.00 -5.44 2.04
C PRO A 33 8.01 -4.83 1.04
N LYS A 34 6.72 -4.85 1.37
CA LYS A 34 5.62 -4.31 0.57
C LYS A 34 4.83 -3.28 1.37
N ILE A 35 4.32 -2.28 0.67
CA ILE A 35 3.48 -1.22 1.22
C ILE A 35 2.17 -1.25 0.45
N ASN A 36 1.05 -1.41 1.16
CA ASN A 36 -0.28 -1.32 0.58
C ASN A 36 -0.76 0.13 0.69
N VAL A 37 -1.09 0.77 -0.44
CA VAL A 37 -1.63 2.14 -0.50
C VAL A 37 -3.05 2.08 -1.04
N SER A 38 -4.02 2.53 -0.25
CA SER A 38 -5.41 2.69 -0.68
C SER A 38 -5.60 4.02 -1.41
N VAL A 39 -6.29 3.99 -2.55
CA VAL A 39 -6.68 5.19 -3.30
C VAL A 39 -8.19 5.38 -3.16
N GLU A 40 -8.60 6.57 -2.78
CA GLU A 40 -10.01 6.97 -2.69
C GLU A 40 -10.43 7.77 -3.92
N LEU A 41 -11.74 7.79 -4.20
CA LEU A 41 -12.29 8.59 -5.27
C LEU A 41 -12.04 10.09 -4.98
N PRO A 42 -11.38 10.84 -5.88
CA PRO A 42 -11.13 12.26 -5.67
C PRO A 42 -12.44 13.06 -5.63
N LYS A 43 -12.46 14.12 -4.81
CA LYS A 43 -13.60 15.05 -4.77
C LYS A 43 -13.84 15.67 -6.14
N GLY A 44 -15.11 15.75 -6.56
CA GLY A 44 -15.50 16.28 -7.88
C GLY A 44 -15.54 15.25 -9.01
N TYR A 45 -15.27 13.97 -8.71
CA TYR A 45 -15.38 12.85 -9.66
C TYR A 45 -16.48 11.85 -9.26
N GLU A 46 -17.47 12.28 -8.48
CA GLU A 46 -18.56 11.43 -7.98
C GLU A 46 -19.35 10.77 -9.11
N ASP A 47 -19.51 11.47 -10.23
CA ASP A 47 -20.18 10.98 -11.44
C ASP A 47 -19.42 9.84 -12.11
N LYS A 48 -18.12 9.68 -11.82
CA LYS A 48 -17.23 8.69 -12.45
C LYS A 48 -16.89 7.51 -11.56
N ARG A 49 -17.82 7.17 -10.66
CA ARG A 49 -17.61 6.13 -9.65
C ARG A 49 -17.42 4.75 -10.27
N GLU A 50 -18.16 4.43 -11.33
CA GLU A 50 -18.07 3.13 -12.00
C GLU A 50 -16.73 2.99 -12.71
N GLU A 51 -16.31 4.02 -13.45
CA GLU A 51 -15.02 4.06 -14.15
C GLU A 51 -13.87 3.97 -13.15
N PHE A 52 -13.97 4.63 -11.99
CA PHE A 52 -12.97 4.52 -10.93
C PHE A 52 -12.83 3.10 -10.39
N LEU A 53 -13.93 2.35 -10.24
CA LEU A 53 -13.88 0.96 -9.80
C LEU A 53 -13.28 0.04 -10.86
N ASP A 54 -13.51 0.33 -12.14
CA ASP A 54 -12.95 -0.45 -13.23
C ASP A 54 -11.44 -0.23 -13.43
N LEU A 55 -10.88 0.89 -12.97
CA LEU A 55 -9.42 1.09 -12.89
C LEU A 55 -8.73 -0.02 -12.09
N GLN A 56 -9.41 -0.65 -11.13
CA GLN A 56 -8.84 -1.76 -10.37
C GLN A 56 -8.51 -2.98 -11.26
N LYS A 57 -9.23 -3.16 -12.37
CA LYS A 57 -9.05 -4.30 -13.29
C LYS A 57 -8.17 -3.93 -14.48
N GLU A 58 -7.98 -2.65 -14.73
CA GLU A 58 -7.27 -2.16 -15.91
C GLU A 58 -5.74 -2.31 -15.76
N GLU A 59 -5.14 -3.19 -16.56
CA GLU A 59 -3.71 -3.51 -16.46
C GLU A 59 -2.80 -2.32 -16.83
N SER A 60 -3.18 -1.50 -17.80
CA SER A 60 -2.46 -0.27 -18.18
C SER A 60 -2.36 0.70 -17.01
N PHE A 61 -3.49 0.97 -16.36
CA PHE A 61 -3.55 1.83 -15.18
C PHE A 61 -2.68 1.28 -14.05
N LEU A 62 -2.78 -0.02 -13.73
CA LEU A 62 -1.98 -0.63 -12.66
C LEU A 62 -0.48 -0.52 -12.92
N LYS A 63 -0.02 -0.72 -14.16
CA LYS A 63 1.39 -0.56 -14.54
C LYS A 63 1.88 0.88 -14.39
N ASP A 64 1.06 1.84 -14.79
CA ASP A 64 1.42 3.25 -14.66
C ASP A 64 1.41 3.73 -13.20
N ALA A 65 0.44 3.26 -12.42
CA ALA A 65 0.36 3.50 -10.98
C ALA A 65 1.58 2.92 -10.25
N ASP A 66 1.96 1.67 -10.52
CA ASP A 66 3.14 1.02 -9.93
C ASP A 66 4.42 1.78 -10.28
N ARG A 67 4.59 2.15 -11.56
CA ARG A 67 5.72 2.96 -12.01
C ARG A 67 5.78 4.32 -11.29
N ALA A 68 4.64 4.98 -11.11
CA ALA A 68 4.56 6.26 -10.42
C ALA A 68 4.91 6.11 -8.92
N LEU A 69 4.33 5.12 -8.23
CA LEU A 69 4.66 4.82 -6.84
C LEU A 69 6.14 4.49 -6.68
N GLY A 70 6.70 3.63 -7.53
CA GLY A 70 8.11 3.24 -7.48
C GLY A 70 9.06 4.45 -7.59
N ARG A 71 8.73 5.43 -8.44
CA ARG A 71 9.48 6.69 -8.53
C ARG A 71 9.40 7.51 -7.24
N VAL A 72 8.22 7.61 -6.64
CA VAL A 72 8.00 8.35 -5.39
C VAL A 72 8.77 7.70 -4.23
N VAL A 73 8.68 6.38 -4.10
CA VAL A 73 9.39 5.61 -3.07
C VAL A 73 10.89 5.75 -3.24
N LYS A 74 11.43 5.53 -4.45
CA LYS A 74 12.87 5.67 -4.73
C LYS A 74 13.38 7.08 -4.39
N LYS A 75 12.61 8.11 -4.73
CA LYS A 75 12.95 9.50 -4.40
C LYS A 75 12.99 9.75 -2.89
N HIS A 76 12.06 9.17 -2.12
CA HIS A 76 12.08 9.28 -0.66
C HIS A 76 13.25 8.54 -0.03
N LEU A 77 13.51 7.29 -0.43
CA LEU A 77 14.64 6.51 0.10
C LEU A 77 15.98 7.19 -0.16
N LYS A 78 16.20 7.71 -1.38
CA LYS A 78 17.42 8.45 -1.72
C LYS A 78 17.62 9.69 -0.83
N ARG A 79 16.54 10.44 -0.52
CA ARG A 79 16.61 11.60 0.38
C ARG A 79 16.97 11.20 1.81
N ILE A 80 16.47 10.05 2.28
CA ILE A 80 16.81 9.52 3.61
C ILE A 80 18.29 9.17 3.67
N GLU A 81 18.82 8.49 2.65
CA GLU A 81 20.25 8.16 2.55
C GLU A 81 21.15 9.40 2.52
N GLU A 82 20.78 10.43 1.74
CA GLU A 82 21.52 11.68 1.64
C GLU A 82 21.57 12.44 2.97
N LYS A 83 20.45 12.49 3.71
CA LYS A 83 20.40 13.09 5.05
C LYS A 83 21.28 12.31 6.04
N ALA A 84 21.18 10.99 6.04
CA ALA A 84 21.97 10.14 6.93
C ALA A 84 23.49 10.24 6.65
N LYS A 85 23.89 10.50 5.40
CA LYS A 85 25.29 10.76 5.05
C LYS A 85 25.76 12.11 5.59
N LYS A 86 25.00 13.19 5.35
CA LYS A 86 25.35 14.54 5.84
C LYS A 86 25.46 14.63 7.36
N GLU A 87 24.57 13.98 8.09
CA GLU A 87 24.64 13.94 9.56
C GLU A 87 25.88 13.21 10.10
N LYS A 88 26.38 12.22 9.37
CA LYS A 88 27.63 11.53 9.73
C LYS A 88 28.86 12.39 9.46
N THR A 89 28.87 13.15 8.36
CA THR A 89 29.95 14.07 8.01
C THR A 89 30.06 15.23 9.02
N ASN A 90 28.93 15.83 9.40
CA ASN A 90 28.92 16.90 10.39
C ASN A 90 29.36 16.43 11.79
N LYS A 91 29.02 15.20 12.19
CA LYS A 91 29.47 14.62 13.48
C LYS A 91 30.95 14.26 13.53
N SER A 92 31.59 14.02 12.38
CA SER A 92 33.05 13.83 12.31
C SER A 92 33.80 15.16 12.34
N GLU A 93 33.21 16.24 11.81
CA GLU A 93 33.81 17.58 11.80
C GLU A 93 33.70 18.29 13.16
N ASP A 94 32.68 18.01 13.98
CA ASP A 94 32.55 18.54 15.36
C ASP A 94 33.48 17.85 16.40
N LYS A 95 34.32 16.90 15.97
CA LYS A 95 35.23 16.15 16.86
C LYS A 95 36.71 16.48 16.68
N ASP A 96 37.05 17.39 15.77
CA ASP A 96 38.42 17.89 15.54
C ASP A 96 38.60 19.34 16.06
#